data_AF-A0A934LCR5-F1
#
_entry.id   AF-A0A934LCR5-F1
#
_cell.length_a   1.000
_cell.length_b   1.000
_cell.length_c   1.000
_cell.angle_alpha   90.00
_cell.angle_beta   90.00
_cell.angle_gamma   90.00
#
_symmetry.space_group_name_H-M   'P 1'
#
loop_
_entity.id
_entity.type
_entity.pdbx_description
1 polymer ?
#
loop_
_entity_poly.entity_id
_entity_poly.type
_entity_poly.pdbx_seq_one_letter_code
_entity_poly.pdbx_strand_id
1 'polypeptide(L)' 'MAPQFDRALRDLLRAAGCTLVRQGKGSHEIWHSPVTRRNFPVPVGIASRHTANAILRQAGLPKAF' A
#
# COMPACT_ATOMS: atom_id res chain seq x y z
N MET A 1 -8.14 -16.03 9.10
CA MET A 1 -7.82 -14.69 9.64
C MET A 1 -7.56 -13.77 8.46
N ALA A 2 -8.46 -12.85 8.10
CA ALA A 2 -8.15 -11.90 7.03
C ALA A 2 -6.98 -11.01 7.48
N PRO A 3 -6.00 -10.69 6.62
CA PRO A 3 -4.91 -9.79 6.98
C PRO A 3 -5.49 -8.45 7.43
N GLN A 4 -5.30 -8.13 8.71
CA GLN A 4 -6.01 -7.07 9.45
C GLN A 4 -5.86 -5.68 8.80
N PHE A 5 -4.74 -5.41 8.11
CA PHE A 5 -4.38 -4.08 7.61
C PHE A 5 -4.52 -3.92 6.09
N ASP A 6 -4.69 -5.01 5.34
CA ASP A 6 -4.64 -5.03 3.88
C ASP A 6 -5.76 -4.19 3.24
N ARG A 7 -6.99 -4.32 3.76
CA ARG A 7 -8.16 -3.60 3.24
C ARG A 7 -8.06 -2.11 3.54
N ALA A 8 -7.85 -1.76 4.81
CA ALA A 8 -7.77 -0.38 5.26
C ALA A 8 -6.61 0.37 4.60
N LEU A 9 -5.45 -0.28 4.42
CA LEU A 9 -4.32 0.32 3.72
C LEU A 9 -4.67 0.62 2.26
N ARG A 10 -5.27 -0.31 1.52
CA ARG A 10 -5.68 -0.08 0.13
C ARG A 10 -6.72 1.01 0.01
N ASP A 11 -7.64 1.13 0.96
CA ASP A 11 -8.63 2.20 0.99
C ASP A 11 -7.96 3.57 1.17
N LEU A 12 -6.99 3.69 2.06
CA LEU A 12 -6.19 4.92 2.24
C LEU A 12 -5.37 5.26 0.98
N LEU A 13 -4.73 4.25 0.37
CA LEU A 13 -3.96 4.45 -0.87
C LEU A 13 -4.87 4.95 -2.01
N ARG A 14 -6.05 4.35 -2.19
CA ARG A 14 -7.03 4.78 -3.19
C ARG A 14 -7.58 6.18 -2.90
N ALA A 15 -7.87 6.48 -1.64
CA ALA A 15 -8.33 7.82 -1.23
C ALA A 15 -7.27 8.90 -1.51
N ALA A 16 -5.99 8.55 -1.43
CA ALA A 16 -4.88 9.40 -1.84
C ALA A 16 -4.64 9.45 -3.37
N GLY A 17 -5.47 8.78 -4.17
CA GLY A 17 -5.31 8.70 -5.63
C GLY A 17 -4.21 7.76 -6.10
N CYS A 18 -3.67 6.91 -5.23
CA CYS A 18 -2.73 5.87 -5.66
C CYS A 18 -3.46 4.81 -6.48
N THR A 19 -2.82 4.34 -7.55
CA THR A 19 -3.41 3.39 -8.49
C THR A 19 -2.58 2.12 -8.59
N LEU A 20 -3.26 0.98 -8.73
CA LEU A 20 -2.60 -0.28 -9.05
C LEU A 20 -2.10 -0.21 -10.49
N VAL A 21 -0.78 -0.29 -10.68
CA VAL A 21 -0.15 -0.29 -12.01
C VAL A 21 -0.17 -1.69 -12.60
N ARG A 22 0.23 -2.68 -11.79
CA ARG A 22 0.27 -4.10 -12.20
C ARG A 22 0.35 -5.00 -10.99
N GLN A 23 -0.06 -6.25 -11.15
CA GLN A 23 0.33 -7.29 -10.21
C GLN A 23 1.80 -7.66 -10.44
N GLY A 24 2.56 -7.75 -9.35
CA GLY A 24 3.92 -8.28 -9.34
C GLY A 24 3.91 -9.81 -9.40
N LYS A 25 5.11 -10.41 -9.48
CA LYS A 25 5.23 -11.87 -9.52
C LYS A 25 4.87 -12.45 -8.14
N GLY A 26 3.78 -13.21 -8.06
CA GLY A 26 3.30 -13.83 -6.83
C GLY A 26 2.41 -12.89 -5.99
N SER A 27 2.73 -12.72 -4.72
CA SER A 27 1.91 -12.05 -3.70
C SER A 27 2.27 -10.57 -3.49
N HIS A 28 2.66 -9.86 -4.54
CA HIS A 28 2.96 -8.43 -4.49
C HIS A 28 2.20 -7.67 -5.58
N GLU A 29 1.75 -6.46 -5.27
CA GLU A 29 1.13 -5.51 -6.18
C GLU A 29 2.07 -4.31 -6.38
N ILE A 30 2.16 -3.76 -7.59
CA ILE A 30 2.89 -2.51 -7.83
C ILE A 30 1.88 -1.38 -7.92
N TRP A 31 2.00 -0.41 -7.02
CA TRP A 31 1.16 0.77 -6.95
C TRP A 31 1.95 2.01 -7.35
N HIS A 32 1.28 2.97 -7.97
CA HIS A 32 1.82 4.30 -8.28
C HIS A 32 1.23 5.32 -7.33
N SER A 33 2.08 6.12 -6.68
CA SER A 33 1.64 7.28 -5.90
C SER A 33 1.73 8.55 -6.74
N PRO A 34 0.63 9.30 -6.92
CA PRO A 34 0.70 10.62 -7.55
C PRO A 34 1.40 11.66 -6.66
N VAL A 35 1.44 11.44 -5.33
CA VAL A 35 2.07 12.34 -4.36
C VAL A 35 3.58 12.34 -4.50
N THR A 36 4.18 11.14 -4.54
CA THR A 36 5.64 10.98 -4.68
C THR A 36 6.09 10.81 -6.13
N ARG A 37 5.14 10.64 -7.07
CA ARG A 37 5.36 10.31 -8.49
C ARG A 37 6.26 9.08 -8.68
N ARG A 38 6.06 8.07 -7.82
CA ARG A 38 6.89 6.86 -7.78
C ARG A 38 6.01 5.62 -7.68
N ASN A 39 6.53 4.54 -8.26
CA ASN A 39 5.99 3.21 -8.11
C ASN A 39 6.58 2.55 -6.86
N PHE A 40 5.75 1.85 -6.09
CA PHE A 40 6.16 1.13 -4.89
C PHE A 40 5.46 -0.24 -4.81
N PRO A 41 6.14 -1.26 -4.26
CA PRO A 41 5.55 -2.57 -4.06
C PRO A 41 4.69 -2.60 -2.79
N VAL A 42 3.53 -3.24 -2.89
CA VAL A 42 2.60 -3.51 -1.79
C VAL A 42 2.43 -5.03 -1.67
N PRO A 43 2.93 -5.68 -0.61
CA PRO A 43 2.66 -7.11 -0.39
C PRO A 43 1.19 -7.35 -0.12
N VAL A 44 0.70 -8.51 -0.54
CA VAL A 44 -0.63 -9.03 -0.19
C VAL A 44 -0.50 -9.78 1.13
N GLY A 45 -1.39 -9.53 2.09
CA GLY A 45 -1.37 -10.27 3.36
C GLY A 45 -0.64 -9.55 4.49
N ILE A 46 -0.75 -8.24 4.58
CA ILE A 46 -0.10 -7.42 5.60
C ILE A 46 -0.72 -7.68 6.98
N ALA A 47 0.01 -8.45 7.78
CA ALA A 47 -0.33 -8.74 9.17
C ALA A 47 0.27 -7.73 10.18
N SER A 48 1.20 -6.88 9.74
CA SER A 48 1.93 -5.95 10.63
C SER A 48 1.60 -4.48 10.35
N ARG A 49 1.19 -3.77 11.41
CA ARG A 49 1.05 -2.30 11.46
C ARG A 49 2.30 -1.58 10.97
N HIS A 50 3.50 -2.08 11.32
CA HIS A 50 4.75 -1.44 10.93
C HIS A 50 4.94 -1.46 9.43
N THR A 51 4.62 -2.58 8.78
CA THR A 51 4.66 -2.73 7.33
C THR A 51 3.64 -1.82 6.65
N ALA A 52 2.40 -1.77 7.14
CA ALA A 52 1.37 -0.88 6.60
C ALA A 52 1.80 0.60 6.66
N ASN A 53 2.35 1.04 7.79
CA ASN A 53 2.86 2.40 7.95
C ASN A 53 4.10 2.70 7.09
N ALA A 54 4.97 1.71 6.85
CA ALA A 54 6.11 1.87 5.95
C ALA A 54 5.63 2.09 4.51
N ILE A 55 4.58 1.38 4.08
CA ILE A 55 3.97 1.54 2.74
C ILE A 55 3.32 2.92 2.61
N LEU A 56 2.57 3.38 3.62
CA LEU A 56 2.02 4.75 3.62
C LEU A 56 3.13 5.78 3.47
N ARG A 57 4.23 5.63 4.20
CA ARG A 57 5.39 6.52 4.07
C ARG A 57 6.02 6.47 2.67
N GLN A 58 6.12 5.30 2.04
CA GLN A 58 6.60 5.18 0.65
C GLN A 58 5.67 5.88 -0.36
N ALA A 59 4.36 5.82 -0.12
CA ALA A 59 3.36 6.53 -0.89
C ALA A 59 3.34 8.06 -0.62
N GLY A 60 4.12 8.55 0.36
CA GLY A 60 4.14 9.96 0.77
C GLY A 60 3.01 10.36 1.71
N LEU A 61 2.38 9.38 2.38
CA LEU A 61 1.26 9.57 3.29
C LEU A 61 1.70 9.49 4.75
N PRO A 62 0.97 10.17 5.67
CA PRO A 62 1.20 10.01 7.10
C PRO A 62 0.88 8.59 7.58
N LYS A 63 1.44 8.21 8.73
CA LYS A 63 1.10 6.94 9.40
C LYS A 63 -0.36 6.96 9.82
N ALA A 64 -1.06 5.84 9.64
CA ALA A 64 -2.49 5.71 9.96
C ALA A 64 -2.81 4.47 10.81
N PHE A 65 -1.82 3.61 11.08
CA PHE A 65 -1.98 2.37 11.84
C PHE A 65 -1.16 2.36 13.11
#